data_AF-A0A8H3WSE4-F1
#
_entry.id   AF-A0A8H3WSE4-F1
#
_cell.length_a   1.000
_cell.length_b   1.000
_cell.length_c   1.000
_cell.angle_alpha   90.00
_cell.angle_beta   90.00
_cell.angle_gamma   90.00
#
_symmetry.space_group_name_H-M   'P 1'
#
loop_
_entity.id
_entity.type
_entity.pdbx_description
1 polymer ?
#
loop_
_entity_poly.entity_id
_entity_poly.type
_entity_poly.pdbx_seq_one_letter_code
_entity_poly.pdbx_strand_id
1 'polypeptide(L)' 'MLSFYQHEPSEKSDVPGSNISALNPFKYSKEFMIKLYKPVGLPLEFERHEYITSEEPLQPMTLIVPTEQEQKISN' A
#
# COMPACT_ATOMS: atom_id res chain seq x y z
N MET A 1 -28.43 15.20 -2.49
CA MET A 1 -27.47 15.38 -3.60
C MET A 1 -26.13 14.84 -3.16
N LEU A 2 -25.75 13.66 -3.63
CA LEU A 2 -24.45 13.04 -3.36
C LEU A 2 -23.49 13.53 -4.45
N SER A 3 -22.49 14.30 -4.03
CA SER A 3 -21.47 14.88 -4.90
C SER A 3 -20.66 13.78 -5.59
N PHE A 4 -20.43 14.01 -6.88
CA PHE A 4 -19.85 13.14 -7.88
C PHE A 4 -18.50 12.51 -7.50
N TYR A 5 -18.35 11.24 -7.88
CA TYR A 5 -17.08 10.54 -8.00
C TYR A 5 -16.26 11.28 -9.08
N GLN A 6 -15.22 12.00 -8.65
CA GLN A 6 -14.28 12.61 -9.58
C GLN A 6 -13.18 11.60 -9.89
N HIS A 7 -13.28 10.98 -11.06
CA HIS A 7 -12.24 10.15 -11.64
C HIS A 7 -11.18 11.08 -12.26
N GLU A 8 -10.21 11.50 -11.47
CA GLU A 8 -9.05 12.24 -11.97
C GLU A 8 -8.09 11.27 -12.69
N PRO A 9 -7.65 11.57 -13.93
CA PRO A 9 -6.81 10.68 -14.71
C PRO A 9 -5.44 10.51 -14.07
N SER A 10 -4.98 9.25 -14.01
CA SER A 10 -3.66 8.83 -13.56
C SER A 10 -2.55 9.41 -14.46
N GLU A 11 -2.13 10.65 -14.16
CA GLU A 11 -0.96 11.25 -14.79
C GLU A 11 0.33 10.69 -14.17
N LYS A 12 1.04 9.91 -14.99
CA LYS A 12 2.35 9.34 -14.70
C LYS A 12 3.35 10.43 -14.31
N SER A 13 3.80 10.41 -13.06
CA SER A 13 5.17 10.84 -12.74
C SER A 13 5.71 9.98 -11.60
N ASP A 14 6.42 8.91 -11.97
CA ASP A 14 7.15 8.03 -11.03
C ASP A 14 8.54 8.64 -10.69
N VAL A 15 8.64 9.97 -10.51
CA VAL A 15 9.87 10.69 -10.14
C VAL A 15 9.56 11.62 -8.97
N PRO A 16 10.40 11.65 -7.90
CA PRO A 16 10.19 12.59 -6.81
C PRO A 16 10.46 14.00 -7.32
N GLY A 17 9.40 14.82 -7.43
CA GLY A 17 9.51 16.26 -7.71
C GLY A 17 8.73 16.82 -8.90
N SER A 18 7.82 16.07 -9.53
CA SER A 18 7.05 16.60 -10.68
C SER A 18 5.71 17.25 -10.27
N ASN A 19 5.78 18.55 -10.01
CA ASN A 19 4.81 19.62 -10.32
C ASN A 19 3.37 19.68 -9.73
N ILE A 20 2.96 18.89 -8.73
CA ILE A 20 1.71 19.20 -7.97
C ILE A 20 1.85 19.05 -6.42
N SER A 21 3.01 18.63 -5.89
CA SER A 21 3.24 18.43 -4.44
C SER A 21 4.46 19.15 -3.88
N ALA A 22 4.54 20.47 -4.09
CA ALA A 22 5.55 21.30 -3.39
C ALA A 22 5.35 21.37 -1.85
N LEU A 23 4.28 20.77 -1.30
CA LEU A 23 3.93 20.83 0.12
C LEU A 23 4.41 19.64 0.96
N ASN A 24 4.82 18.52 0.35
CA ASN A 24 5.48 17.42 1.07
C ASN A 24 6.34 16.57 0.10
N PRO A 25 7.69 16.66 0.19
CA PRO A 25 8.58 15.88 -0.67
C PRO A 25 8.58 14.36 -0.37
N PHE A 26 7.96 13.94 0.73
CA PHE A 26 7.86 12.53 1.15
C PHE A 26 6.47 11.94 0.92
N LYS A 27 5.69 12.52 0.01
CA LYS A 27 4.40 11.94 -0.40
C LYS A 27 4.62 10.93 -1.51
N TYR A 28 4.10 9.72 -1.32
CA TYR A 28 4.23 8.61 -2.25
C TYR A 28 2.86 8.12 -2.71
N SER A 29 2.70 7.82 -3.99
CA SER A 29 1.49 7.15 -4.50
C SER A 29 1.43 5.71 -3.97
N LYS A 30 0.23 5.13 -3.98
CA LYS A 30 0.03 3.73 -3.61
C LYS A 30 0.91 2.82 -4.47
N GLU A 31 0.88 3.02 -5.78
CA GLU A 31 1.60 2.21 -6.77
C GLU A 31 3.12 2.31 -6.57
N PHE A 32 3.62 3.51 -6.25
CA PHE A 32 5.04 3.70 -5.92
C PHE A 32 5.40 2.95 -4.64
N MET A 33 4.60 3.07 -3.58
CA MET A 33 4.85 2.37 -2.30
C MET A 33 4.91 0.85 -2.47
N ILE A 34 4.02 0.28 -3.28
CA ILE A 34 4.01 -1.16 -3.56
C ILE A 34 5.27 -1.59 -4.31
N LYS A 35 5.79 -0.78 -5.25
CA LYS A 35 7.05 -1.06 -5.96
C LYS A 35 8.27 -1.09 -5.02
N LEU A 36 8.21 -0.42 -3.87
CA LEU A 36 9.30 -0.40 -2.89
C LEU A 36 9.33 -1.64 -1.99
N TYR A 37 8.29 -2.46 -2.00
CA TYR A 37 8.21 -3.65 -1.13
C TYR A 37 9.36 -4.62 -1.42
N LYS A 38 10.07 -5.01 -0.35
CA LYS A 38 11.08 -6.07 -0.36
C LYS A 38 10.86 -6.91 0.89
N PRO A 39 10.70 -8.25 0.78
CA PRO A 39 10.60 -9.10 1.94
C PRO A 39 11.93 -9.04 2.71
N VAL A 40 11.86 -8.64 3.98
CA VAL A 40 12.99 -8.59 4.91
C VAL A 40 12.61 -9.35 6.18
N GLY A 41 13.60 -9.81 6.94
CA GLY A 41 13.36 -10.51 8.21
C GLY A 41 12.72 -9.62 9.28
N LEU A 42 12.29 -10.25 10.38
CA LEU A 42 11.70 -9.56 11.52
C LEU A 42 12.72 -8.60 12.16
N PRO A 43 12.38 -7.30 12.37
CA PRO A 43 13.28 -6.39 13.06
C PRO A 43 13.42 -6.78 14.54
N LEU A 44 14.61 -6.56 15.13
CA LEU A 44 14.97 -7.00 16.49
C LEU A 44 13.99 -6.50 17.56
N GLU A 45 13.43 -5.30 17.37
CA GLU A 45 12.47 -4.69 18.29
C GLU A 45 11.17 -5.50 18.39
N PHE A 46 10.88 -6.34 17.40
CA PHE A 46 9.66 -7.14 17.32
C PHE A 46 9.81 -8.56 17.87
N GLU A 47 11.01 -9.01 18.26
CA GLU A 47 11.22 -10.36 18.81
C GLU A 47 10.38 -10.63 20.07
N ARG A 48 10.04 -9.60 20.85
CA ARG A 48 9.22 -9.73 22.07
C ARG A 48 7.71 -9.66 21.82
N HIS A 49 7.31 -9.53 20.56
CA HIS A 49 5.93 -9.28 20.15
C HIS A 49 5.36 -10.42 19.29
N GLU A 50 5.78 -11.65 19.57
CA GLU A 50 5.42 -12.86 18.81
C GLU A 50 3.91 -12.97 18.51
N TYR A 51 3.05 -12.58 19.45
CA TYR A 51 1.59 -12.66 19.32
C TYR A 51 0.98 -11.73 18.26
N ILE A 52 1.74 -10.77 17.73
CA ILE A 52 1.32 -9.84 16.65
C ILE A 52 2.29 -9.83 15.46
N THR A 53 3.32 -10.67 15.49
CA THR A 53 4.32 -10.77 14.42
C THR A 53 4.15 -12.06 13.64
N SER A 54 4.70 -12.09 12.43
CA SER A 54 4.85 -13.32 11.66
C SER A 54 6.33 -13.64 11.53
N GLU A 55 6.68 -14.93 11.61
CA GLU A 55 8.06 -15.39 11.37
C GLU A 55 8.47 -15.14 9.91
N GLU A 56 7.55 -15.36 8.98
CA GLU A 56 7.74 -15.10 7.55
C GLU A 56 7.16 -13.72 7.15
N PRO A 57 7.87 -12.94 6.32
CA PRO A 57 7.36 -11.66 5.84
C PRO A 57 6.15 -11.86 4.91
N LEU A 58 4.99 -11.37 5.33
CA LEU A 58 3.78 -11.37 4.53
C LEU A 58 3.77 -10.22 3.52
N GLN A 59 3.39 -10.51 2.28
CA GLN A 59 3.26 -9.49 1.23
C GLN A 59 2.07 -8.56 1.48
N PRO A 60 2.10 -7.31 0.97
CA PRO A 60 0.96 -6.40 1.04
C PRO A 60 -0.30 -7.02 0.44
N MET A 61 -1.44 -6.92 1.15
CA MET A 61 -2.72 -7.47 0.70
C MET A 61 -3.16 -6.97 -0.68
N THR A 62 -2.67 -5.80 -1.13
CA THR A 62 -2.92 -5.27 -2.47
C THR A 62 -2.38 -6.14 -3.60
N LEU A 63 -1.42 -7.04 -3.32
CA LEU A 63 -0.86 -7.99 -4.29
C LEU A 63 -1.59 -9.34 -4.27
N ILE A 64 -2.47 -9.55 -3.29
CA ILE A 64 -3.17 -10.82 -3.09
C ILE A 64 -4.54 -10.71 -3.75
N VAL A 65 -4.87 -11.72 -4.56
CA VAL A 65 -6.23 -11.84 -5.10
C VAL A 65 -7.17 -12.20 -3.95
N PRO A 66 -8.30 -11.49 -3.77
CA PRO A 66 -9.27 -11.82 -2.74
C PRO A 66 -9.72 -13.26 -2.85
N THR A 67 -9.78 -13.95 -1.72
CA THR A 67 -10.27 -15.32 -1.61
C THR A 67 -11.77 -15.39 -1.93
N GLU A 68 -12.28 -16.59 -2.23
CA GLU A 68 -13.72 -16.78 -2.47
C GLU A 68 -14.56 -16.35 -1.25
N GLN A 69 -14.06 -16.55 -0.04
CA GLN A 69 -14.72 -16.14 1.20
C GLN A 69 -14.82 -14.61 1.29
N GLU A 70 -13.74 -13.89 0.98
CA GLU A 70 -13.71 -12.43 0.97
C GLU A 70 -14.60 -11.84 -0.14
N GLN A 71 -14.67 -12.50 -1.29
CA GLN A 71 -15.56 -12.08 -2.38
C GLN A 71 -17.04 -12.22 -2.00
N LYS A 72 -17.40 -13.28 -1.26
CA LYS A 72 -18.80 -13.53 -0.84
C LYS A 72 -19.34 -12.45 0.11
N ILE A 73 -18.49 -11.84 0.93
CA ILE A 73 -18.87 -10.78 1.88
C ILE A 73 -18.80 -9.37 1.28
N SER A 74 -18.27 -9.23 0.06
CA SER A 74 -18.11 -7.94 -0.63
C SER A 74 -19.30 -7.58 -1.53
N ASN A 75 -20.28 -8.47 -1.69
CA ASN A 75 -21.52 -8.28 -2.47
C ASN A 75 -22.71 -8.03 -1.56
#